data_AF-A0A7U9RV57-F1
#
_entry.id   AF-A0A7U9RV57-F1
#
_cell.length_a   1.000
_cell.length_b   1.000
_cell.length_c   1.000
_cell.angle_alpha   90.00
_cell.angle_beta   90.00
_cell.angle_gamma   90.00
#
_symmetry.space_group_name_H-M   'P 1'
#
loop_
_entity.id
_entity.type
_entity.pdbx_description
1 polymer ?
#
loop_
_entity_poly.entity_id
_entity_poly.type
_entity_poly.pdbx_seq_one_letter_code
_entity_poly.pdbx_strand_id
1 'polypeptide(L)' 'MKKENRFLTVYQEGSFLSTLNIILIDQETGVNYLFTATGHAGGLTPLLNADGNPVITPQK' A
#
# COMPACT_ATOMS: atom_id res chain seq x y z
N MET A 1 -25.50 5.91 -1.03
CA MET A 1 -24.42 5.76 -0.03
C MET A 1 -23.09 5.92 -0.74
N LYS A 2 -22.16 6.72 -0.21
CA LYS A 2 -20.82 6.90 -0.79
C LYS A 2 -20.06 5.58 -0.54
N LYS A 3 -19.58 4.92 -1.58
CA LYS A 3 -18.77 3.71 -1.43
C LYS A 3 -17.45 4.12 -0.79
N GLU A 4 -17.19 3.67 0.43
CA GLU A 4 -15.90 3.91 1.08
C GLU A 4 -14.82 3.11 0.35
N ASN A 5 -13.67 3.73 0.11
CA ASN A 5 -12.56 3.07 -0.56
C ASN A 5 -11.89 2.12 0.42
N ARG A 6 -12.00 0.80 0.20
CA ARG A 6 -11.36 -0.20 1.06
C ARG A 6 -9.85 0.00 1.19
N PHE A 7 -9.16 0.40 0.11
CA PHE A 7 -7.72 0.66 0.13
C PHE A 7 -7.45 2.17 0.12
N LEU A 8 -6.70 2.65 1.12
CA LEU A 8 -6.29 4.04 1.26
C LEU A 8 -4.82 4.21 0.90
N THR A 9 -4.51 5.10 -0.05
CA THR A 9 -3.13 5.55 -0.26
C THR A 9 -2.71 6.51 0.85
N VAL A 10 -1.68 6.13 1.61
CA VAL A 10 -1.14 6.97 2.71
C VAL A 10 0.24 7.52 2.41
N TYR A 11 0.92 6.98 1.40
CA TYR A 11 2.20 7.48 0.93
C TYR A 11 2.34 7.18 -0.56
N GLN A 12 2.98 8.11 -1.28
CA GLN A 12 3.34 7.94 -2.68
C GLN A 12 4.69 8.60 -2.93
N GLU A 13 5.58 7.89 -3.61
CA GLU A 13 6.89 8.37 -4.02
C GLU A 13 7.14 8.03 -5.48
N GLY A 14 7.78 8.95 -6.20
CA GLY A 14 8.10 8.78 -7.61
C GLY A 14 6.92 9.05 -8.54
N SER A 15 7.01 8.55 -9.76
CA SER A 15 6.09 8.89 -10.85
C SER A 15 6.00 7.75 -11.86
N PHE A 16 5.03 7.82 -12.78
CA PHE A 16 4.90 6.85 -13.87
C PHE A 16 6.11 6.83 -14.84
N LEU A 17 6.82 7.96 -14.97
CA LEU A 17 8.03 8.06 -15.81
C LEU A 17 9.27 7.49 -15.11
N SER A 18 9.18 7.19 -13.82
CA SER A 18 10.22 6.59 -12.98
C SER A 18 9.65 5.36 -12.26
N THR A 19 10.33 4.88 -11.22
CA THR A 19 9.68 3.95 -10.29
C THR A 19 8.65 4.71 -9.46
N LEU A 20 7.45 4.13 -9.33
CA LEU A 20 6.35 4.59 -8.50
C LEU A 20 6.20 3.63 -7.32
N ASN A 21 6.32 4.13 -6.09
CA ASN A 21 6.08 3.40 -4.87
C ASN A 21 4.86 3.98 -4.15
N ILE A 22 3.95 3.12 -3.69
CA ILE A 22 2.74 3.51 -2.98
C ILE A 22 2.60 2.64 -1.73
N ILE A 23 2.28 3.27 -0.59
CA ILE A 23 1.80 2.54 0.59
C ILE A 23 0.28 2.62 0.64
N LEU A 24 -0.36 1.45 0.65
CA LEU A 24 -1.80 1.28 0.78
C LEU A 24 -2.13 0.71 2.16
N ILE A 25 -3.23 1.15 2.76
CA ILE A 25 -3.84 0.53 3.95
C ILE A 25 -5.16 -0.11 3.54
N ASP A 26 -5.32 -1.41 3.78
CA ASP A 26 -6.63 -2.06 3.75
C ASP A 26 -7.41 -1.67 5.01
N GLN A 27 -8.45 -0.86 4.86
CA GLN A 27 -9.26 -0.35 5.97
C GLN A 27 -10.06 -1.45 6.67
N GLU A 28 -10.32 -2.60 6.03
CA GLU A 28 -11.02 -3.71 6.68
C GLU A 28 -10.10 -4.50 7.62
N THR A 29 -8.81 -4.62 7.30
CA THR A 29 -7.86 -5.49 8.03
C THR A 29 -6.76 -4.73 8.77
N GLY A 30 -6.52 -3.46 8.41
CA GLY A 30 -5.37 -2.67 8.85
C GLY A 30 -4.04 -3.05 8.20
N VAL A 31 -3.98 -4.07 7.33
CA VAL A 31 -2.74 -4.47 6.69
C VAL A 31 -2.24 -3.39 5.75
N ASN A 32 -0.94 -3.09 5.84
CA ASN A 32 -0.25 -2.15 4.98
C ASN A 32 0.40 -2.91 3.82
N TYR A 33 0.34 -2.37 2.61
CA TYR A 33 0.94 -2.94 1.41
C TYR A 33 1.89 -1.94 0.75
N LEU A 34 3.01 -2.43 0.23
CA LEU A 34 3.83 -1.71 -0.73
C LEU A 34 3.44 -2.16 -2.13
N PHE A 35 2.96 -1.21 -2.93
CA PHE A 35 2.86 -1.36 -4.37
C PHE A 35 4.05 -0.64 -5.02
N THR A 36 4.71 -1.32 -5.94
CA THR A 36 5.77 -0.73 -6.77
C THR A 36 5.50 -1.00 -8.24
N ALA A 37 5.72 0.01 -9.08
CA ALA A 37 5.59 -0.12 -10.53
C ALA A 37 6.67 0.68 -11.26
N THR A 38 7.09 0.20 -12.41
CA THR A 38 7.96 0.93 -13.34
C THR A 38 7.60 0.54 -14.77
N GLY A 39 7.26 1.53 -15.60
CA GLY A 39 6.76 1.29 -16.96
C GLY A 39 5.49 0.43 -16.93
N HIS A 40 5.55 -0.76 -17.54
CA HIS A 40 4.40 -1.68 -17.68
C HIS A 40 4.42 -2.86 -16.69
N ALA A 41 5.36 -2.88 -15.76
CA ALA A 41 5.47 -3.93 -14.74
C ALA A 41 5.26 -3.35 -13.34
N GLY A 42 4.83 -4.21 -12.42
CA GLY A 42 4.67 -3.86 -11.02
C GLY A 42 4.42 -5.08 -10.14
N GLY A 43 4.44 -4.84 -8.85
CA GLY A 43 4.23 -5.85 -7.82
C GLY A 43 3.58 -5.26 -6.59
N LEU A 44 2.93 -6.14 -5.82
CA LEU A 44 2.28 -5.82 -4.55
C LEU A 44 2.77 -6.82 -3.51
N THR A 45 3.18 -6.32 -2.35
CA THR A 45 3.54 -7.14 -1.19
C THR A 45 2.99 -6.52 0.08
N PRO A 46 2.63 -7.31 1.11
CA PRO A 46 2.50 -6.76 2.46
C PRO A 46 3.79 -6.03 2.84
N LEU A 47 3.65 -4.88 3.49
CA LEU A 47 4.78 -4.20 4.12
C LEU A 47 5.11 -4.97 5.40
N LEU A 48 6.36 -5.42 5.55
CA LEU A 48 6.78 -6.23 6.68
C LEU A 48 7.52 -5.39 7.71
N ASN A 49 7.33 -5.73 8.99
CA ASN A 49 8.12 -5.20 10.09
C ASN A 49 9.45 -5.98 10.23
N ALA A 50 10.26 -5.62 11.23
CA ALA A 50 11.56 -6.25 11.49
C ALA A 50 11.48 -7.75 11.79
N ASP A 51 10.33 -8.26 12.25
CA ASP A 51 10.10 -9.67 12.56
C ASP A 51 9.57 -10.47 11.36
N GLY A 52 9.39 -9.82 10.21
CA GLY A 52 8.81 -10.44 9.00
C GLY A 52 7.29 -10.56 9.04
N ASN A 53 6.61 -9.92 10.00
CA ASN A 53 5.15 -9.89 10.08
C ASN A 53 4.59 -8.69 9.30
N PRO A 54 3.38 -8.79 8.73
CA PRO A 54 2.70 -7.64 8.12
C PRO A 54 2.55 -6.47 9.10
N VAL A 55 2.82 -5.27 8.64
CA VAL A 55 2.56 -4.03 9.38
C VAL A 55 1.06 -3.78 9.42
N ILE A 56 0.51 -3.65 10.63
CA ILE A 56 -0.91 -3.40 10.88
C ILE A 56 -1.08 -1.98 11.43
N THR A 57 -1.90 -1.19 10.75
CA THR A 57 -2.37 0.11 11.27
C THR A 57 -3.64 -0.14 12.07
N PRO A 58 -3.69 0.22 13.37
CA PRO A 58 -4.89 0.08 14.18
C PRO A 58 -6.06 0.85 13.57
N GLN A 59 -7.19 0.16 13.38
CA GLN A 59 -8.44 0.81 12.99
C GLN A 59 -9.04 1.50 14.23
N LYS A 60 -9.58 2.70 14.04
CA LYS A 60 -10.29 3.45 15.09
C LYS A 60 -11.72 2.95 15.24
#